data_AF-A0A427B3F9-F1
#
_entry.id   AF-A0A427B3F9-F1
#
_cell.length_a   1.000
_cell.length_b   1.000
_cell.length_c   1.000
_cell.angle_alpha   90.00
_cell.angle_beta   90.00
_cell.angle_gamma   90.00
#
_symmetry.space_group_name_H-M   'P 1'
#
loop_
_entity.id
_entity.type
_entity.pdbx_description
1 polymer ?
#
loop_
_entity_poly.entity_id
_entity_poly.type
_entity_poly.pdbx_seq_one_letter_code
_entity_poly.pdbx_strand_id
1 'polypeptide(L)'
;MLHDLFSLSLKVDGYGIDSMAKIFLYFGYKPREELRFPAKKLKALWFAPPDTGYSENGTGVHGPLPRIFISELLVDQLSYQSQVKEFHRRDGFEVGNADKIFESTSRDQVTRKSA
;
A
#
# COMPACT_ATOMS: atom_id res chain seq x y z
N MET A 1 -17.25 -4.87 -13.21
CA MET A 1 -16.54 -3.73 -12.56
C MET A 1 -15.11 -4.21 -12.35
N LEU A 2 -14.12 -3.57 -12.99
CA LEU A 2 -12.71 -3.96 -12.85
C LEU A 2 -12.27 -3.62 -11.42
N HIS A 3 -11.90 -4.63 -10.62
CA HIS A 3 -11.43 -4.43 -9.26
C HIS A 3 -9.93 -4.13 -9.30
N ASP A 4 -9.54 -2.94 -8.81
CA ASP A 4 -8.13 -2.56 -8.66
C ASP A 4 -7.78 -2.59 -7.17
N LEU A 5 -6.65 -3.22 -6.84
CA LEU A 5 -6.11 -3.23 -5.48
C LEU A 5 -4.96 -2.22 -5.39
N PHE A 6 -5.11 -1.25 -4.49
CA PHE A 6 -4.13 -0.20 -4.25
C PHE A 6 -3.35 -0.48 -2.97
N SER A 7 -2.01 -0.46 -3.08
CA SER A 7 -1.09 -0.57 -1.96
C SER A 7 -0.12 0.62 -1.96
N LEU A 8 0.07 1.22 -0.79
CA LEU A 8 1.01 2.31 -0.56
C LEU A 8 2.15 1.82 0.33
N SER A 9 3.39 2.03 -0.12
CA SER A 9 4.62 1.74 0.61
C SER A 9 5.45 3.01 0.82
N LEU A 10 6.28 3.05 1.85
CA LEU A 10 7.27 4.10 2.05
C LEU A 10 8.64 3.55 1.69
N LYS A 11 9.39 4.24 0.82
CA LYS A 11 10.73 3.81 0.45
C LYS A 11 11.69 4.15 1.59
N VAL A 12 12.18 3.13 2.30
CA VAL A 12 13.21 3.27 3.36
C VAL A 12 14.13 2.05 3.29
N ASP A 13 15.44 2.26 3.20
CA ASP A 13 16.49 1.23 3.37
C ASP A 13 16.21 -0.13 2.70
N GLY A 14 15.96 -0.14 1.39
CA GLY A 14 15.70 -1.38 0.63
C GLY A 14 14.26 -1.92 0.74
N TYR A 15 13.40 -1.29 1.55
CA TYR A 15 11.97 -1.55 1.59
C TYR A 15 11.24 -0.49 0.72
N GLY A 16 10.29 -0.93 -0.12
CA GLY A 16 9.61 -0.08 -1.11
C GLY A 16 8.88 -0.93 -2.16
N ILE A 17 8.67 -0.40 -3.36
CA ILE A 17 8.02 -1.11 -4.46
C ILE A 17 8.72 -2.45 -4.73
N ASP A 18 10.06 -2.46 -4.78
CA ASP A 18 10.84 -3.64 -5.17
C ASP A 18 10.64 -4.84 -4.22
N SER A 19 10.58 -4.57 -2.91
CA SER A 19 10.40 -5.60 -1.89
C SER A 19 8.97 -6.14 -1.88
N MET A 20 7.97 -5.28 -2.05
CA MET A 20 6.56 -5.69 -2.13
C MET A 20 6.25 -6.40 -3.46
N ALA A 21 6.85 -5.95 -4.57
CA ALA A 21 6.66 -6.51 -5.90
C ALA A 21 7.03 -8.00 -5.96
N LYS A 22 8.06 -8.44 -5.22
CA LYS A 22 8.51 -9.84 -5.19
C LYS A 22 7.38 -10.83 -4.89
N ILE A 23 6.45 -10.46 -4.00
CA ILE A 23 5.29 -11.31 -3.66
C ILE A 23 4.42 -11.52 -4.90
N PHE A 24 4.06 -10.44 -5.58
CA PHE A 24 3.18 -10.51 -6.74
C PHE A 24 3.86 -11.16 -7.95
N LEU A 25 5.15 -10.88 -8.17
CA LEU A 25 5.95 -11.55 -9.20
C LEU A 25 6.00 -13.06 -8.97
N TYR A 26 6.14 -13.51 -7.71
CA TYR A 26 6.09 -14.93 -7.35
C TYR A 26 4.74 -15.58 -7.73
N PHE A 27 3.63 -14.85 -7.59
CA PHE A 27 2.30 -15.28 -8.04
C PHE A 27 2.03 -15.08 -9.54
N GLY A 28 3.05 -14.75 -10.34
CA GLY A 28 2.94 -14.66 -11.80
C GLY A 28 2.40 -13.32 -12.33
N TYR A 29 2.22 -12.33 -11.46
CA TYR A 29 1.90 -10.98 -11.92
C TYR A 29 3.03 -10.41 -12.77
N LYS A 30 2.67 -9.65 -13.81
CA LYS A 30 3.63 -9.08 -14.75
C LYS A 30 3.72 -7.57 -14.54
N PRO A 31 4.92 -6.99 -14.31
CA PRO A 31 5.07 -5.55 -14.16
C PRO A 31 4.71 -4.85 -15.48
N ARG A 32 4.30 -3.61 -15.35
CA ARG A 32 3.90 -2.75 -16.47
C ARG A 32 4.59 -1.40 -16.32
N GLU A 33 3.94 -0.33 -16.74
CA GLU A 33 4.53 1.00 -16.81
C GLU A 33 4.69 1.62 -15.42
N GLU A 34 5.79 2.34 -15.24
CA GLU A 34 6.00 3.20 -14.08
C GLU A 34 5.22 4.51 -14.27
N LEU A 35 4.46 4.89 -13.26
CA LEU A 35 3.74 6.15 -13.18
C LEU A 35 4.44 7.08 -12.19
N ARG A 36 4.65 8.33 -12.57
CA ARG A 36 5.24 9.36 -11.70
C ARG A 36 4.24 10.45 -11.41
N PHE A 37 4.20 10.88 -10.16
CA PHE A 37 3.32 11.97 -9.70
C PHE A 37 4.17 13.03 -9.00
N PRO A 38 4.87 13.91 -9.75
CA PRO A 38 5.81 14.88 -9.19
C PRO A 38 5.21 15.79 -8.13
N ALA A 39 4.00 16.31 -8.37
CA ALA A 39 3.30 17.17 -7.43
C ALA A 39 3.02 16.49 -6.08
N LYS A 40 2.84 15.16 -6.09
CA LYS A 40 2.60 14.33 -4.89
C LYS A 40 3.88 13.69 -4.36
N LYS A 41 5.01 13.84 -5.05
CA LYS A 41 6.30 13.19 -4.74
C LYS A 41 6.18 11.66 -4.64
N LEU A 42 5.31 11.08 -5.47
CA LEU A 42 5.07 9.64 -5.52
C LEU A 42 5.59 9.07 -6.85
N LYS A 43 6.03 7.81 -6.81
CA LYS A 43 6.06 6.95 -7.98
C LYS A 43 5.25 5.70 -7.72
N ALA A 44 4.73 5.09 -8.78
CA ALA A 44 3.96 3.87 -8.70
C ALA A 44 4.31 2.94 -9.84
N LEU A 45 4.17 1.65 -9.59
CA LEU A 45 4.26 0.60 -10.58
C LEU A 45 2.97 -0.21 -10.50
N TRP A 46 2.41 -0.56 -11.65
CA TRP A 46 1.25 -1.43 -11.70
C TRP A 46 1.60 -2.79 -12.29
N PHE A 47 0.86 -3.80 -11.87
CA PHE A 47 1.10 -5.19 -12.22
C PHE A 47 -0.19 -5.79 -12.79
N ALA A 48 -0.07 -6.40 -13.96
CA ALA A 48 -1.16 -7.14 -14.58
C ALA A 48 -1.30 -8.51 -13.92
N PRO A 49 -2.53 -8.99 -13.68
CA PRO A 49 -2.77 -10.33 -13.16
C PRO A 49 -2.21 -11.40 -14.11
N PRO A 50 -1.83 -12.58 -13.59
CA PRO A 50 -1.44 -13.70 -14.43
C PRO A 50 -2.63 -14.17 -15.26
N ASP A 51 -2.35 -14.69 -16.45
CA ASP A 51 -3.32 -15.34 -17.34
C ASP A 51 -3.71 -16.68 -16.71
N THR A 52 -4.58 -16.62 -15.71
CA THR A 52 -5.04 -17.73 -14.90
C THR A 52 -6.46 -18.01 -15.35
N GLY A 53 -6.76 -19.26 -15.70
CA GLY A 53 -8.07 -19.67 -16.24
C GLY A 53 -9.23 -19.56 -15.24
N TYR A 54 -9.20 -18.61 -14.31
CA TYR A 54 -10.33 -18.23 -13.48
C TYR A 54 -11.49 -17.79 -14.38
N SER A 55 -12.68 -18.25 -14.03
CA SER A 55 -13.90 -17.94 -14.76
C SER A 55 -14.23 -16.46 -14.63
N GLU A 56 -14.47 -15.79 -15.77
CA GLU A 56 -14.94 -14.40 -15.80
C GLU A 56 -16.27 -14.20 -15.02
N ASN A 57 -16.99 -15.31 -14.76
CA ASN A 57 -18.26 -15.33 -14.05
C ASN A 57 -18.11 -15.58 -12.54
N GLY A 58 -16.89 -15.78 -12.03
CA GLY A 58 -16.64 -15.91 -10.59
C GLY A 58 -16.78 -14.58 -9.84
N THR A 59 -17.13 -14.63 -8.56
CA THR A 59 -17.25 -13.44 -7.70
C THR A 59 -16.19 -13.44 -6.60
N GLY A 60 -15.81 -12.25 -6.13
CA GLY A 60 -14.81 -12.09 -5.07
C GLY A 60 -13.46 -12.71 -5.44
N VAL A 61 -12.93 -13.57 -4.56
CA VAL A 61 -11.62 -14.24 -4.74
C VAL A 61 -11.61 -15.32 -5.84
N HIS A 62 -12.78 -15.71 -6.35
CA HIS A 62 -12.93 -16.69 -7.43
C HIS A 62 -13.19 -16.03 -8.79
N GLY A 63 -13.30 -14.70 -8.83
CA GLY A 63 -13.45 -13.92 -10.05
C GLY A 63 -12.10 -13.52 -10.67
N PRO A 64 -12.11 -12.63 -11.68
CA PRO A 64 -10.88 -12.14 -12.29
C PRO A 64 -9.98 -11.47 -11.27
N LEU A 65 -8.71 -11.85 -11.26
CA LEU A 65 -7.72 -11.30 -10.35
C LEU A 65 -7.55 -9.79 -10.58
N PRO A 66 -7.44 -8.99 -9.51
CA PRO A 66 -7.34 -7.54 -9.63
C PRO A 66 -5.98 -7.13 -10.20
N ARG A 67 -5.92 -5.97 -10.87
CA ARG A 67 -4.64 -5.28 -11.09
C ARG A 67 -4.11 -4.76 -9.76
N ILE A 68 -2.80 -4.80 -9.60
CA ILE A 68 -2.14 -4.30 -8.39
C ILE A 68 -1.42 -3.01 -8.71
N PHE A 69 -1.69 -1.96 -7.92
CA PHE A 69 -0.92 -0.72 -7.94
C PHE A 69 -0.09 -0.63 -6.66
N ILE A 70 1.23 -0.56 -6.80
CA ILE A 70 2.14 -0.33 -5.68
C ILE A 70 2.77 1.04 -5.87
N SER A 71 2.55 1.94 -4.91
CA SER A 71 3.14 3.27 -4.89
C SER A 71 4.20 3.39 -3.80
N GLU A 72 5.23 4.20 -4.07
CA GLU A 72 6.20 4.63 -3.06
C GLU A 72 6.40 6.14 -3.05
N LEU A 73 6.51 6.67 -1.83
CA LEU A 73 6.85 8.05 -1.56
C LEU A 73 8.36 8.28 -1.73
N LEU A 74 8.70 9.33 -2.49
CA LEU A 74 10.07 9.76 -2.74
C LEU A 74 10.53 10.66 -1.59
N VAL A 75 11.05 10.04 -0.53
CA VAL A 75 11.46 10.73 0.71
C VAL A 75 12.51 11.81 0.44
N ASP A 76 13.43 11.59 -0.49
CA ASP A 76 14.47 12.56 -0.86
C ASP A 76 13.92 13.86 -1.45
N GLN A 77 12.68 13.84 -1.97
CA GLN A 77 12.01 15.02 -2.49
C GLN A 77 11.20 15.77 -1.41
N LEU A 78 11.11 15.23 -0.20
CA LEU A 78 10.49 15.90 0.94
C LEU A 78 11.43 16.94 1.55
N SER A 79 10.85 17.92 2.25
CA SER A 79 11.64 18.86 3.03
C SER A 79 12.39 18.11 4.14
N TYR A 80 13.53 18.63 4.57
CA TYR A 80 14.36 18.03 5.62
C TYR A 80 13.59 17.72 6.91
N GLN A 81 12.65 18.58 7.29
CA GLN A 81 11.77 18.39 8.46
C GLN A 81 10.80 17.21 8.30
N SER A 82 10.40 16.90 7.06
CA SER A 82 9.48 15.80 6.75
C SER A 82 10.18 14.49 6.42
N GLN A 83 11.52 14.48 6.33
CA GLN A 83 12.29 13.25 6.13
C GLN A 83 12.37 12.49 7.46
N VAL A 84 11.74 11.31 7.50
CA VAL A 84 11.85 10.40 8.65
C VAL A 84 13.22 9.72 8.59
N LYS A 85 14.13 10.13 9.46
CA LYS A 85 15.49 9.57 9.57
C LYS A 85 15.52 8.35 10.47
N GLU A 86 16.57 7.54 10.37
CA GLU A 86 16.73 6.30 11.17
C GLU A 86 16.53 6.53 12.68
N PHE A 87 17.01 7.65 13.22
CA PHE A 87 16.82 8.00 14.63
C PHE A 87 15.38 8.36 15.03
N HIS A 88 14.51 8.75 14.08
CA HIS A 88 13.07 8.87 14.33
C HIS A 88 12.37 7.50 14.42
N ARG A 89 13.01 6.43 13.94
CA ARG A 89 12.41 5.07 13.85
C ARG A 89 12.61 4.23 15.11
N ARG A 90 13.59 4.57 15.97
CA ARG A 90 13.98 3.74 17.12
C ARG A 90 13.09 3.91 18.35
N ASP A 91 12.39 5.05 18.50
CA ASP A 91 11.70 5.37 19.76
C ASP A 91 10.18 5.17 19.72
N GLY A 92 9.62 4.70 18.60
CA GLY A 92 8.17 4.78 18.34
C GLY A 92 7.40 3.46 18.26
N PHE A 93 8.06 2.30 18.32
CA PHE A 93 7.36 1.00 18.26
C PHE A 93 7.04 0.49 19.68
N GLU A 94 6.31 1.29 20.44
CA GLU A 94 5.71 0.83 21.69
C GLU A 94 4.40 0.10 21.37
N VAL A 95 4.32 -1.19 21.70
CA VAL A 95 3.13 -2.04 21.50
C VAL A 95 1.86 -1.38 22.10
N GLY A 96 2.01 -0.58 23.16
CA GLY A 96 0.91 0.15 23.80
C GLY A 96 0.34 1.34 23.01
N ASN A 97 0.97 1.76 21.89
CA ASN A 97 0.38 2.80 21.04
C ASN A 97 -0.68 2.24 20.09
N ALA A 98 -0.60 0.95 19.74
CA ALA A 98 -1.60 0.28 18.91
C ALA A 98 -2.96 0.17 19.64
N ASP A 99 -2.94 -0.16 20.93
CA ASP A 99 -4.14 -0.22 21.77
C ASP A 99 -4.85 1.14 21.85
N LYS A 100 -4.08 2.23 21.97
CA LYS A 100 -4.61 3.61 22.00
C LYS A 100 -5.31 4.01 20.70
N ILE A 101 -4.76 3.61 19.55
CA ILE A 101 -5.38 3.86 18.22
C ILE A 101 -6.66 3.03 18.06
N PHE A 102 -6.65 1.77 18.52
CA PHE A 102 -7.82 0.91 18.47
C PHE A 102 -8.96 1.44 19.36
N GLU A 103 -8.64 1.88 20.58
CA GLU A 103 -9.61 2.48 21.50
C GLU A 103 -10.19 3.81 20.99
N SER A 104 -9.38 4.68 20.40
CA SER A 104 -9.86 5.99 19.93
C SER A 104 -10.83 5.84 18.76
N THR A 105 -10.50 4.95 17.81
CA THR A 105 -11.36 4.68 16.64
C THR A 105 -12.64 3.93 17.02
N SER A 106 -12.61 3.09 18.06
CA SER A 106 -13.81 2.43 18.59
C SER A 106 -14.77 3.41 19.26
N ARG A 107 -14.27 4.40 20.02
CA ARG A 107 -15.11 5.45 20.64
C ARG A 107 -15.77 6.36 19.60
N ASP A 108 -15.07 6.69 18.52
CA ASP A 108 -15.60 7.53 17.44
C ASP A 108 -16.68 6.84 16.58
N GLN A 109 -16.73 5.51 16.58
CA GLN A 109 -17.78 4.76 15.88
C GLN A 109 -19.09 4.64 16.70
N VAL A 110 -19.01 4.70 18.03
CA VAL A 110 -20.20 4.62 18.90
C VAL A 110 -20.96 5.96 18.92
N THR A 111 -20.26 7.10 18.82
CA THR A 111 -20.90 8.43 18.80
C THR A 111 -21.60 8.76 17.48
N ARG A 112 -21.22 8.11 16.36
CA ARG A 112 -21.88 8.31 15.05
C ARG A 112 -23.14 7.46 14.82
N LYS A 113 -23.41 6.46 15.67
CA LYS A 113 -24.62 5.62 15.57
C LYS A 113 -25.80 6.09 16.42
N SER A 114 -25.68 7.25 17.06
CA SER A 114 -26.69 7.80 17.98
C SER A 114 -27.31 9.12 17.48
N ALA A 115 -27.19 9.44 16.18
CA ALA A 115 -27.79 10.63 15.57
C ALA A 115 -28.61 10.24 14.33
#